data_AF-A0A562T2J2-F1
#
_entry.id   AF-A0A562T2J2-F1
#
_cell.length_a   1.000
_cell.length_b   1.000
_cell.length_c   1.000
_cell.angle_alpha   90.00
_cell.angle_beta   90.00
_cell.angle_gamma   90.00
#
_symmetry.space_group_name_H-M   'P 1'
#
loop_
_entity.id
_entity.type
_entity.pdbx_description
1 polymer ?
#
loop_
_entity_poly.entity_id
_entity_poly.type
_entity_poly.pdbx_seq_one_letter_code
_entity_poly.pdbx_strand_id
1 'polypeptide(L)' 'MKTRLNLTIEENLLQRMKMYAARQHVSLSELVESYFERLTQPVKRKSIVDIVERMDTPVLPPETDLVSEYYKDIEREHGL' A
#
# COMPACT_ATOMS: atom_id res chain seq x y z
N MET A 1 -6.14 14.92 -15.83
CA MET A 1 -6.68 16.29 -15.95
C MET A 1 -6.84 16.87 -14.56
N LYS A 2 -6.52 18.15 -14.34
CA LYS A 2 -6.73 18.83 -13.06
C LYS A 2 -7.98 19.71 -13.11
N THR A 3 -8.73 19.76 -12.02
CA THR A 3 -9.94 20.57 -11.87
C THR A 3 -9.73 21.62 -10.78
N ARG A 4 -10.29 22.82 -10.94
CA ARG A 4 -10.20 23.88 -9.92
C ARG A 4 -11.14 23.58 -8.75
N LEU A 5 -10.62 23.66 -7.54
CA LEU A 5 -11.36 23.56 -6.29
C LEU A 5 -11.36 24.94 -5.59
N ASN A 6 -12.54 25.47 -5.27
CA ASN A 6 -12.67 26.70 -4.47
C ASN A 6 -12.96 26.32 -3.02
N LEU A 7 -12.23 26.90 -2.07
CA LEU A 7 -12.36 26.62 -0.63
C LEU A 7 -12.46 27.93 0.14
N THR A 8 -13.32 27.98 1.14
CA THR A 8 -13.31 29.02 2.17
C THR A 8 -12.42 28.55 3.31
N ILE A 9 -11.48 29.38 3.74
CA ILE A 9 -10.53 29.05 4.80
C ILE A 9 -10.21 30.28 5.63
N GLU A 10 -9.97 30.08 6.92
CA GLU A 10 -9.53 31.14 7.83
C GLU A 10 -8.23 31.78 7.33
N GLU A 11 -8.19 33.11 7.28
CA GLU A 11 -7.05 33.86 6.72
C GLU A 11 -5.74 33.54 7.44
N ASN A 12 -5.78 33.51 8.78
CA ASN A 12 -4.62 33.17 9.60
C ASN A 12 -4.10 31.75 9.32
N LEU A 13 -5.00 30.82 9.00
CA LEU A 13 -4.62 29.46 8.63
C LEU A 13 -3.97 29.44 7.24
N LEU A 14 -4.54 30.17 6.27
CA LEU A 14 -3.97 30.30 4.93
C LEU A 14 -2.53 30.83 4.96
N GLN A 15 -2.24 31.83 5.80
CA GLN A 15 -0.89 32.37 5.95
C GLN A 15 0.10 31.33 6.50
N ARG A 16 -0.30 30.58 7.54
CA ARG A 16 0.52 29.49 8.08
C ARG A 16 0.78 28.40 7.04
N MET A 17 -0.24 28.05 6.24
CA MET A 17 -0.11 27.07 5.17
C MET A 17 0.86 27.52 4.08
N LYS A 18 0.78 28.78 3.64
CA LYS A 18 1.71 29.37 2.66
C LYS A 18 3.15 29.35 3.17
N MET A 19 3.36 29.77 4.42
CA MET A 19 4.68 29.77 5.04
C MET A 19 5.24 28.35 5.18
N TYR A 20 4.40 27.37 5.53
CA TYR A 20 4.80 25.98 5.57
C TYR A 20 5.23 25.46 4.18
N ALA A 21 4.40 25.70 3.15
CA ALA A 21 4.69 25.28 1.77
C ALA A 21 6.02 25.88 1.27
N ALA A 22 6.25 27.18 1.53
CA ALA A 22 7.48 27.86 1.16
C ALA A 22 8.72 27.25 1.86
N ARG A 23 8.61 26.91 3.15
CA ARG A 23 9.69 26.23 3.90
C ARG A 23 9.99 24.83 3.38
N GLN A 24 9.00 24.15 2.81
CA GLN A 24 9.14 22.84 2.18
C GLN A 24 9.50 22.92 0.69
N HIS A 25 9.69 24.13 0.14
CA HIS A 25 9.96 24.37 -1.28
C HIS A 25 8.92 23.78 -2.25
N VAL A 26 7.66 23.70 -1.83
CA VAL A 26 6.53 23.20 -2.64
C VAL A 26 5.45 24.27 -2.79
N SER A 27 4.59 24.11 -3.80
CA SER A 27 3.41 24.98 -3.93
C SER A 27 2.32 24.61 -2.92
N LEU A 28 1.46 25.57 -2.57
CA LEU A 28 0.31 25.28 -1.70
C LEU A 28 -0.66 24.26 -2.33
N SER A 29 -0.86 24.33 -3.65
CA SER A 29 -1.70 23.39 -4.39
C SER A 29 -1.13 21.97 -4.32
N GLU A 30 0.18 21.82 -4.51
CA GLU A 30 0.88 20.53 -4.40
C GLU A 30 0.82 19.96 -2.99
N LEU A 31 0.97 20.80 -1.96
CA LEU A 31 0.83 20.40 -0.56
C LEU A 31 -0.56 19.80 -0.29
N VAL A 32 -1.61 20.48 -0.75
CA VAL A 32 -3.01 20.04 -0.55
C VAL A 32 -3.31 18.77 -1.34
N GLU A 33 -2.90 18.73 -2.62
CA GLU A 33 -3.07 17.56 -3.49
C GLU A 33 -2.38 16.33 -2.89
N SER A 34 -1.11 16.46 -2.49
CA SER A 34 -0.32 15.37 -1.89
C SER A 34 -0.90 14.88 -0.56
N TYR A 35 -1.60 15.75 0.19
CA TYR A 35 -2.27 15.35 1.42
C TYR A 35 -3.52 14.51 1.11
N PHE A 36 -4.35 14.98 0.17
CA PHE A 36 -5.54 14.24 -0.25
C PHE A 36 -5.19 12.93 -0.95
N GLU A 37 -4.16 12.88 -1.79
CA GLU A 37 -3.69 11.64 -2.42
C GLU A 37 -3.34 10.57 -1.38
N ARG A 38 -2.71 10.95 -0.27
CA ARG A 38 -2.40 10.04 0.84
C ARG A 38 -3.66 9.60 1.59
N LEU A 39 -4.59 10.51 1.85
CA LEU A 39 -5.84 10.19 2.54
C LEU A 39 -6.78 9.32 1.71
N THR A 40 -6.83 9.55 0.40
CA THR A 40 -7.73 8.84 -0.52
C THR A 40 -7.00 7.75 -1.30
N GLN A 41 -5.78 7.39 -0.89
CA GLN A 41 -5.02 6.35 -1.56
C GLN A 41 -5.89 5.09 -1.58
N PRO A 42 -6.28 4.58 -2.75
CA PRO A 42 -7.09 3.37 -2.82
C PRO A 42 -6.30 2.26 -2.15
N VAL A 43 -6.96 1.51 -1.27
CA VAL A 43 -6.37 0.33 -0.64
C VAL A 43 -6.17 -0.71 -1.73
N LYS A 44 -5.10 -0.58 -2.53
CA LYS A 44 -4.55 -1.65 -3.36
C LYS A 44 -3.75 -2.59 -2.48
N ARG A 45 -4.30 -2.97 -1.34
CA ARG A 45 -3.84 -4.20 -0.70
C ARG A 45 -4.59 -5.27 -1.46
N LYS A 46 -3.88 -5.99 -2.33
CA LYS A 46 -4.25 -7.39 -2.54
C LYS A 46 -4.37 -7.94 -1.11
N SER A 47 -5.58 -8.24 -0.69
CA SER A 47 -5.80 -8.93 0.57
C SER A 47 -4.90 -10.17 0.58
N ILE A 48 -4.47 -10.63 1.75
CA ILE A 48 -3.83 -11.94 1.85
C ILE A 48 -4.72 -13.00 1.16
N VAL A 49 -6.05 -12.82 1.22
CA VAL A 49 -7.03 -13.61 0.47
C VAL A 49 -6.83 -13.51 -1.05
N ASP A 50 -6.71 -12.30 -1.61
CA ASP A 50 -6.49 -12.10 -3.05
C ASP A 50 -5.16 -12.69 -3.55
N ILE A 51 -4.17 -12.81 -2.65
CA ILE A 51 -2.88 -13.44 -2.96
C ILE A 51 -3.04 -14.95 -2.98
N VAL A 52 -3.64 -15.53 -1.94
CA VAL A 52 -3.88 -16.98 -1.80
C VAL A 52 -4.75 -17.50 -2.95
N GLU A 53 -5.82 -16.81 -3.31
CA GLU A 53 -6.71 -17.20 -4.41
C GLU A 53 -6.03 -17.21 -5.79
N ARG A 54 -4.92 -16.49 -5.94
CA ARG A 54 -4.15 -16.43 -7.19
C ARG A 54 -2.93 -17.35 -7.21
N MET A 55 -2.69 -18.10 -6.13
CA MET A 55 -1.60 -19.07 -6.11
C MET A 55 -2.00 -20.29 -6.93
N ASP A 56 -1.10 -20.73 -7.80
CA ASP A 56 -1.28 -21.99 -8.52
C ASP A 56 -1.35 -23.14 -7.51
N THR A 57 -2.38 -23.97 -7.62
CA THR A 57 -2.50 -25.16 -6.78
C THR A 57 -1.52 -26.22 -7.29
N PRO A 58 -0.55 -26.67 -6.50
CA PRO A 58 0.36 -27.71 -6.93
C PRO A 58 -0.40 -29.02 -7.16
N VAL A 59 -0.07 -29.72 -8.25
CA VAL A 59 -0.62 -31.06 -8.51
C VAL A 59 0.12 -32.04 -7.62
N LEU A 60 -0.57 -32.56 -6.60
CA LEU A 60 -0.02 -33.54 -5.67
C LEU A 60 -0.70 -34.91 -5.83
N PRO A 61 0.03 -36.02 -5.68
CA PRO A 61 -0.57 -37.35 -5.64
C PRO A 61 -1.67 -37.45 -4.56
N PRO A 62 -2.78 -38.17 -4.80
CA PRO A 62 -3.94 -38.22 -3.91
C PRO A 62 -3.64 -38.69 -2.47
N GLU A 63 -2.57 -39.46 -2.29
CA GLU A 63 -2.18 -40.06 -1.01
C GLU A 63 -0.93 -39.41 -0.41
N THR A 64 -0.59 -38.19 -0.83
CA THR A 64 0.58 -37.48 -0.31
C THR A 64 0.32 -37.05 1.13
N ASP A 65 1.10 -37.59 2.06
CA ASP A 65 1.18 -37.06 3.42
C ASP A 65 1.96 -35.73 3.41
N LEU A 66 1.22 -34.64 3.32
CA LEU A 66 1.75 -33.28 3.28
C LEU A 66 2.61 -32.93 4.49
N VAL A 67 2.32 -33.51 5.66
CA VAL A 67 3.07 -33.24 6.88
C VAL A 67 4.44 -33.89 6.77
N SER A 68 4.48 -35.17 6.38
CA SER A 68 5.74 -35.89 6.18
C SER A 68 6.61 -35.27 5.09
N GLU A 69 6.03 -34.86 3.97
CA GLU A 69 6.79 -34.20 2.89
C GLU A 69 7.33 -32.82 3.30
N TYR A 70 6.57 -32.03 4.06
CA TYR A 70 7.02 -30.73 4.57
C TYR A 70 8.29 -30.84 5.44
N TYR A 71 8.32 -31.80 6.37
CA TYR A 71 9.49 -31.98 7.22
C TYR A 71 10.69 -32.56 6.46
N LYS A 72 10.46 -33.48 5.51
CA LYS A 72 11.53 -33.98 4.62
C LYS A 72 12.15 -32.86 3.78
N ASP A 73 11.36 -31.91 3.30
CA ASP A 73 11.84 -30.78 2.52
C ASP A 73 12.70 -29.84 3.37
N ILE A 74 12.26 -29.55 4.61
CA ILE A 74 13.04 -28.77 5.58
C ILE A 74 14.39 -29.43 5.87
N GLU A 75 14.40 -30.74 6.13
CA GLU A 75 15.63 -31.51 6.36
C GLU A 75 16.55 -31.46 5.14
N ARG A 76 16.00 -31.53 3.93
CA ARG A 76 16.78 -31.48 2.67
C ARG A 76 17.37 -30.10 2.39
N GLU A 77 16.62 -29.03 2.65
CA GLU A 77 17.04 -27.65 2.36
C GLU A 77 17.99 -27.10 3.43
N HIS A 78 17.79 -27.48 4.70
CA HIS A 78 18.54 -26.95 5.83
C HIS A 78 19.51 -27.95 6.49
N GLY A 79 19.55 -29.20 6.04
CA GLY A 79 20.54 -30.19 6.45
C GLY A 79 20.53 -30.49 7.95
N LEU A 80 19.34 -30.57 8.56
CA LEU A 80 19.16 -30.97 9.96
C LEU A 80 19.07 -32.49 10.10
#